data_AF-A0A973PKI7-F1
#
_entry.id   AF-A0A973PKI7-F1
#
_cell.length_a   1.000
_cell.length_b   1.000
_cell.length_c   1.000
_cell.angle_alpha   90.00
_cell.angle_beta   90.00
_cell.angle_gamma   90.00
#
_symmetry.space_group_name_H-M   'P 1'
#
loop_
_entity.id
_entity.type
_entity.pdbx_description
1 polymer ?
#
loop_
_entity_poly.entity_id
_entity_poly.type
_entity_poly.pdbx_seq_one_letter_code
_entity_poly.pdbx_strand_id
1 'polypeptide(L)'
;MKTPRRRTAIAVATLAIAAISTTACGIGNKVDCAQVSGEAQKIGQEFMSSMGSAATDPKAIEKAGQDASDKLKTLASKYDGELASALNDFADIYASLKVDDAAALQGVSAKVTAASTKLQNACS
;
A
#
# COMPACT_ATOMS: atom_id res chain seq x y z
N MET A 1 8.55 8.62 26.64
CA MET A 1 8.29 9.19 25.29
C MET A 1 9.06 8.40 24.24
N LYS A 2 8.46 7.36 23.65
CA LYS A 2 8.88 6.76 22.36
C LYS A 2 7.57 6.73 21.55
N THR A 3 7.41 7.31 20.37
CA THR A 3 7.79 6.66 19.11
C THR A 3 7.52 7.60 17.92
N PRO A 4 8.48 8.44 17.47
CA PRO A 4 8.34 9.18 16.20
C PRO A 4 8.19 8.25 14.98
N ARG A 5 8.76 7.03 15.05
CA ARG A 5 8.76 6.01 13.99
C ARG A 5 7.40 5.38 13.69
N ARG A 6 6.48 5.40 14.67
CA ARG A 6 5.10 4.91 14.52
C ARG A 6 4.26 5.86 13.70
N ARG A 7 4.42 7.16 13.96
CA ARG A 7 3.67 8.20 13.25
C ARG A 7 4.04 8.23 11.78
N THR A 8 5.32 7.99 11.44
CA THR A 8 5.76 7.90 10.05
C THR A 8 5.24 6.66 9.34
N ALA A 9 5.26 5.47 9.95
CA ALA A 9 4.70 4.26 9.33
C ALA A 9 3.19 4.39 9.06
N ILE A 10 2.44 4.95 10.02
CA ILE A 10 1.01 5.23 9.86
C ILE A 10 0.79 6.26 8.74
N ALA A 11 1.52 7.39 8.77
CA ALA A 11 1.38 8.43 7.76
C ALA A 11 1.68 7.92 6.35
N VAL A 12 2.70 7.08 6.20
CA VAL A 12 3.07 6.45 4.93
C VAL A 12 1.98 5.52 4.41
N ALA A 13 1.42 4.68 5.28
CA ALA A 13 0.32 3.80 4.89
C ALA A 13 -0.93 4.59 4.52
N THR A 14 -1.26 5.65 5.26
CA THR A 14 -2.35 6.56 4.91
C THR A 14 -2.10 7.24 3.56
N LEU A 15 -0.85 7.63 3.27
CA LEU A 15 -0.47 8.22 1.99
C LEU A 15 -0.64 7.23 0.83
N ALA A 16 -0.20 5.98 0.99
CA ALA A 16 -0.36 4.93 0.00
C ALA A 16 -1.83 4.67 -0.33
N ILE A 17 -2.66 4.59 0.72
CA ILE A 17 -4.10 4.38 0.57
C ILE A 17 -4.76 5.57 -0.10
N ALA A 18 -4.44 6.79 0.34
CA ALA A 18 -4.95 8.02 -0.27
C ALA A 18 -4.58 8.08 -1.75
N ALA A 19 -3.34 7.74 -2.09
CA ALA A 19 -2.86 7.76 -3.47
C ALA A 19 -3.64 6.77 -4.35
N ILE A 20 -3.83 5.52 -3.90
CA ILE A 20 -4.67 4.51 -4.58
C ILE A 20 -6.12 5.00 -4.72
N SER A 21 -6.65 5.63 -3.67
CA SER A 21 -8.03 6.16 -3.64
C SER A 21 -8.24 7.33 -4.60
N THR A 22 -7.22 8.17 -4.80
CA THR A 22 -7.29 9.33 -5.70
C THR A 22 -6.96 8.98 -7.15
N THR A 23 -6.19 7.91 -7.38
CA THR A 23 -5.92 7.38 -8.72
C THR A 23 -7.03 6.46 -9.23
N ALA A 24 -8.00 6.11 -8.39
CA ALA A 24 -9.21 5.43 -8.80
C ALA A 24 -10.03 6.34 -9.74
N CYS A 25 -9.83 6.14 -11.04
CA CYS A 25 -10.75 6.54 -12.10
C CYS A 25 -10.85 8.05 -12.40
N GLY A 26 -9.82 8.59 -13.04
CA GLY A 26 -10.05 9.63 -14.02
C GLY A 26 -10.63 9.01 -15.29
N ILE A 27 -11.93 9.17 -15.54
CA ILE A 27 -12.60 9.13 -16.87
C ILE A 27 -12.04 8.08 -17.85
N GLY A 28 -12.06 6.79 -17.48
CA GLY A 28 -11.53 5.70 -18.31
C GLY A 28 -12.16 4.36 -17.94
N ASN A 29 -12.82 3.73 -18.90
CA ASN A 29 -13.84 2.68 -18.74
C ASN A 29 -13.36 1.28 -18.31
N LYS A 30 -12.26 1.13 -17.56
CA LYS A 30 -11.79 -0.20 -17.14
C LYS A 30 -12.36 -0.59 -15.77
N VAL A 31 -13.34 -1.50 -15.80
CA VAL A 31 -13.97 -2.12 -14.62
C VAL A 31 -12.92 -2.68 -13.65
N ASP A 32 -11.78 -3.17 -14.18
CA ASP A 32 -10.64 -3.67 -13.43
C ASP A 32 -10.01 -2.63 -12.50
N CYS A 33 -9.95 -1.35 -12.90
CA CYS A 33 -9.34 -0.31 -12.08
C CYS A 33 -10.20 0.11 -10.90
N ALA A 34 -11.52 0.15 -11.07
CA ALA A 34 -12.45 0.36 -9.96
C ALA A 34 -12.41 -0.82 -8.98
N GLN A 35 -12.33 -2.05 -9.50
CA GLN A 35 -12.27 -3.25 -8.68
C GLN A 35 -10.93 -3.38 -7.94
N VAL A 36 -9.80 -3.14 -8.62
CA VAL A 36 -8.46 -3.10 -8.00
C VAL A 36 -8.39 -2.04 -6.92
N SER A 37 -8.90 -0.84 -7.20
CA SER A 37 -8.88 0.25 -6.22
C SER A 37 -9.70 -0.10 -4.99
N GLY A 38 -10.86 -0.75 -5.15
CA GLY A 38 -11.68 -1.23 -4.04
C GLY A 38 -11.02 -2.34 -3.22
N GLU A 39 -10.39 -3.32 -3.86
CA GLU A 39 -9.65 -4.40 -3.17
C GLU A 39 -8.41 -3.83 -2.44
N ALA A 40 -7.64 -2.96 -3.10
CA ALA A 40 -6.46 -2.32 -2.52
C ALA A 40 -6.82 -1.36 -1.37
N GLN A 41 -7.93 -0.61 -1.48
CA GLN A 41 -8.47 0.17 -0.37
C GLN A 41 -8.85 -0.70 0.82
N LYS A 42 -9.49 -1.87 0.60
CA LYS A 42 -9.79 -2.82 1.68
C LYS A 42 -8.52 -3.30 2.35
N ILE A 43 -7.52 -3.72 1.58
CA ILE A 43 -6.23 -4.18 2.13
C ILE A 43 -5.57 -3.07 2.97
N GLY A 44 -5.59 -1.84 2.47
CA GLY A 44 -5.11 -0.68 3.19
C GLY A 44 -5.86 -0.41 4.50
N GLN A 45 -7.19 -0.51 4.49
CA GLN A 45 -8.01 -0.36 5.70
C GLN A 45 -7.71 -1.47 6.72
N GLU A 46 -7.64 -2.73 6.28
CA GLU A 46 -7.28 -3.86 7.14
C GLU A 46 -5.87 -3.70 7.75
N PHE A 47 -4.92 -3.19 6.97
CA PHE A 47 -3.59 -2.86 7.46
C PHE A 47 -3.65 -1.76 8.53
N MET A 48 -4.41 -0.68 8.30
CA MET A 48 -4.58 0.40 9.30
C MET A 48 -5.27 -0.10 10.57
N SER A 49 -6.31 -0.92 10.44
CA SER A 49 -6.98 -1.57 11.58
C SER A 49 -6.01 -2.47 12.35
N SER A 50 -5.22 -3.27 11.63
CA SER A 50 -4.20 -4.14 12.23
C SER A 50 -3.11 -3.35 12.94
N MET A 51 -2.62 -2.25 12.36
CA MET A 51 -1.67 -1.33 13.01
C MET A 51 -2.28 -0.64 14.24
N GLY A 52 -3.56 -0.27 14.17
CA GLY A 52 -4.31 0.34 15.28
C GLY A 52 -4.46 -0.61 16.46
N SER A 53 -4.68 -1.90 16.20
CA SER A 53 -4.75 -2.95 17.23
C SER A 53 -3.37 -3.40 17.72
N ALA A 54 -2.36 -3.40 16.85
CA ALA A 54 -0.98 -3.76 17.13
C ALA A 54 -0.18 -2.65 17.85
N ALA A 55 -0.86 -1.81 18.64
CA ALA A 55 -0.38 -0.50 19.11
C ALA A 55 0.89 -0.49 20.00
N THR A 56 1.57 -1.61 20.24
CA THR A 56 2.91 -1.62 20.83
C THR A 56 3.83 -2.74 20.32
N ASP A 57 3.37 -3.59 19.40
CA ASP A 57 4.10 -4.80 18.99
C ASP A 57 4.70 -4.64 17.58
N PRO A 58 6.04 -4.47 17.48
CA PRO A 58 6.73 -4.35 16.19
C PRO A 58 6.51 -5.57 15.29
N LYS A 59 6.43 -6.77 15.86
CA LYS A 59 6.22 -8.01 15.09
C LYS A 59 4.82 -8.04 14.50
N ALA A 60 3.83 -7.53 15.22
CA ALA A 60 2.46 -7.46 14.72
C ALA A 60 2.32 -6.43 13.59
N ILE A 61 3.08 -5.32 13.61
CA ILE A 61 3.12 -4.37 12.49
C ILE A 61 3.84 -4.97 11.28
N GLU A 62 4.98 -5.63 11.47
CA GLU A 62 5.68 -6.32 10.38
C GLU A 62 4.81 -7.40 9.75
N LYS A 63 4.10 -8.19 10.58
CA LYS A 63 3.14 -9.19 10.12
C LYS A 63 1.99 -8.55 9.34
N ALA A 64 1.43 -7.43 9.82
CA ALA A 64 0.39 -6.72 9.09
C ALA A 64 0.90 -6.20 7.72
N GLY A 65 2.15 -5.72 7.65
CA GLY A 65 2.78 -5.28 6.40
C GLY A 65 3.02 -6.43 5.43
N GLN A 66 3.45 -7.59 5.93
CA GLN A 66 3.57 -8.81 5.14
C GLN A 66 2.21 -9.30 4.64
N ASP A 67 1.20 -9.40 5.52
CA ASP A 67 -0.14 -9.83 5.14
C ASP A 67 -0.75 -8.89 4.07
N ALA A 68 -0.55 -7.58 4.18
CA ALA A 68 -0.96 -6.61 3.17
C ALA A 68 -0.19 -6.79 1.85
N SER A 69 1.12 -7.05 1.92
CA SER A 69 1.96 -7.35 0.76
C SER A 69 1.46 -8.59 0.02
N ASP A 70 1.23 -9.69 0.73
CA ASP A 70 0.80 -10.96 0.15
C ASP A 70 -0.58 -10.84 -0.49
N LYS A 71 -1.50 -10.10 0.15
CA LYS A 71 -2.81 -9.79 -0.43
C LYS A 71 -2.69 -8.98 -1.72
N LEU A 72 -1.82 -7.97 -1.76
CA LEU A 72 -1.58 -7.18 -2.97
C LEU A 72 -0.89 -7.98 -4.08
N LYS A 73 0.02 -8.91 -3.75
CA LYS A 73 0.63 -9.84 -4.74
C LYS A 73 -0.39 -10.84 -5.28
N THR A 74 -1.25 -11.35 -4.41
CA THR A 74 -2.37 -12.22 -4.79
C THR A 74 -3.34 -11.47 -5.70
N LEU A 75 -3.64 -10.21 -5.38
CA LEU A 75 -4.45 -9.33 -6.22
C LEU A 75 -3.75 -9.10 -7.57
N ALA A 76 -2.47 -8.74 -7.55
CA ALA A 76 -1.65 -8.53 -8.75
C ALA A 76 -1.66 -9.73 -9.69
N SER A 77 -1.65 -10.95 -9.14
CA SER A 77 -1.67 -12.20 -9.91
C SER A 77 -2.98 -12.45 -10.66
N LYS A 78 -4.04 -11.70 -10.34
CA LYS A 78 -5.33 -11.74 -11.07
C LYS A 78 -5.36 -10.77 -12.26
N TYR A 79 -4.36 -9.91 -12.39
CA TYR A 79 -4.26 -8.92 -13.44
C TYR A 79 -2.96 -9.13 -14.22
N ASP A 80 -2.88 -8.59 -15.43
CA ASP A 80 -1.71 -8.68 -16.27
C ASP A 80 -1.15 -7.30 -16.61
N GLY A 81 0.12 -7.25 -16.97
CA GLY A 81 0.79 -6.05 -17.45
C GLY A 81 1.02 -4.99 -16.38
N GLU A 82 0.78 -3.73 -16.73
CA GLU A 82 1.17 -2.57 -15.92
C GLU A 82 0.39 -2.48 -14.59
N LEU A 83 -0.84 -3.00 -14.56
CA LEU A 83 -1.68 -3.07 -13.36
C LEU A 83 -1.11 -4.06 -12.32
N ALA A 84 -0.67 -5.24 -12.78
CA ALA A 84 0.00 -6.22 -11.95
C ALA A 84 1.33 -5.67 -11.42
N SER A 85 2.10 -4.96 -12.26
CA SER A 85 3.35 -4.33 -11.81
C SER A 85 3.10 -3.26 -10.75
N ALA A 86 2.10 -2.40 -10.92
CA ALA A 86 1.76 -1.37 -9.94
C ALA A 86 1.34 -1.99 -8.60
N LEU A 87 0.53 -3.04 -8.62
CA LEU A 87 0.12 -3.77 -7.42
C LEU A 87 1.27 -4.47 -6.70
N ASN A 88 2.23 -5.04 -7.45
CA ASN A 88 3.45 -5.59 -6.88
C ASN A 88 4.32 -4.49 -6.24
N ASP A 89 4.42 -3.30 -6.84
CA ASP A 89 5.16 -2.18 -6.23
C ASP A 89 4.51 -1.73 -4.91
N PHE A 90 3.17 -1.66 -4.85
CA PHE A 90 2.45 -1.44 -3.59
C PHE A 90 2.72 -2.55 -2.59
N ALA A 91 2.69 -3.81 -3.01
CA ALA A 91 2.99 -4.93 -2.13
C ALA A 91 4.39 -4.81 -1.52
N ASP A 92 5.39 -4.43 -2.32
CA ASP A 92 6.77 -4.28 -1.84
C ASP A 92 6.91 -3.07 -0.90
N ILE A 93 6.10 -2.02 -1.07
CA ILE A 93 6.00 -0.92 -0.10
C ILE A 93 5.51 -1.44 1.26
N TYR A 94 4.44 -2.24 1.28
CA TYR A 94 3.91 -2.80 2.54
C TYR A 94 4.89 -3.80 3.18
N ALA A 95 5.59 -4.62 2.40
CA ALA A 95 6.64 -5.49 2.91
C ALA A 95 7.87 -4.72 3.43
N SER A 96 8.12 -3.53 2.88
CA SER A 96 9.21 -2.65 3.31
C SER A 96 8.90 -1.88 4.60
N LEU A 97 7.65 -1.87 5.07
CA LEU A 97 7.26 -1.19 6.31
C LEU A 97 7.74 -1.98 7.54
N LYS A 98 9.02 -1.82 7.86
CA LYS A 98 9.63 -2.29 9.12
C LYS A 98 9.68 -1.14 10.12
N VAL A 99 9.14 -1.36 11.32
CA VAL A 99 8.99 -0.32 12.35
C VAL A 99 10.35 0.16 12.89
N ASP A 100 11.37 -0.68 12.75
CA ASP A 100 12.73 -0.42 13.21
C ASP A 100 13.63 0.21 12.14
N ASP A 101 13.17 0.26 10.88
CA ASP A 101 13.97 0.70 9.74
C ASP A 101 13.55 2.09 9.24
N ALA A 102 14.17 3.12 9.82
CA ALA A 102 13.93 4.50 9.44
C ALA A 102 14.38 4.83 8.01
N ALA A 103 15.30 4.04 7.44
CA ALA A 103 15.74 4.20 6.05
C ALA A 103 14.68 3.63 5.09
N ALA A 104 14.04 2.52 5.45
CA ALA A 104 12.93 1.95 4.68
C ALA A 104 11.79 2.98 4.50
N LEU A 105 11.49 3.77 5.53
CA LEU A 105 10.47 4.83 5.50
C LEU A 105 10.83 6.06 4.64
N GLN A 106 12.12 6.41 4.51
CA GLN A 106 12.56 7.60 3.77
C GLN A 106 12.34 7.48 2.25
N GLY A 107 12.25 6.26 1.73
CA GLY A 107 11.98 6.00 0.31
C GLY A 107 10.53 5.66 -0.01
N VAL A 108 9.67 5.42 1.00
CA VAL A 108 8.31 4.94 0.72
C VAL A 108 7.48 6.00 0.00
N SER A 109 7.57 7.27 0.37
CA SER A 109 6.79 8.32 -0.32
C SER A 109 7.08 8.35 -1.81
N ALA A 110 8.35 8.27 -2.22
CA ALA A 110 8.75 8.20 -3.62
C ALA A 110 8.25 6.92 -4.30
N LYS A 111 8.33 5.77 -3.62
CA LYS A 111 7.80 4.50 -4.14
C LYS A 111 6.28 4.53 -4.29
N VAL A 112 5.55 5.09 -3.32
CA VAL A 112 4.10 5.28 -3.37
C VAL A 112 3.74 6.15 -4.55
N THR A 113 4.41 7.29 -4.73
CA THR A 113 4.17 8.15 -5.89
C THR A 113 4.43 7.41 -7.19
N ALA A 114 5.54 6.66 -7.31
CA ALA A 114 5.85 5.89 -8.52
C ALA A 114 4.82 4.78 -8.80
N ALA A 115 4.42 4.02 -7.78
CA ALA A 115 3.40 2.96 -7.89
C ALA A 115 2.03 3.55 -8.24
N SER A 116 1.66 4.69 -7.66
CA SER A 116 0.46 5.44 -8.01
C SER A 116 0.47 5.95 -9.44
N THR A 117 1.59 6.49 -9.91
CA THR A 117 1.72 6.91 -11.32
C THR A 117 1.57 5.73 -12.26
N LYS A 118 2.21 4.58 -11.97
CA LYS A 118 2.00 3.35 -12.76
C LYS A 118 0.55 2.88 -12.73
N LEU A 119 -0.09 2.90 -11.56
CA LEU A 119 -1.50 2.54 -11.44
C LEU A 119 -2.37 3.47 -12.28
N GLN A 120 -2.10 4.78 -12.25
CA GLN A 120 -2.80 5.77 -13.05
C GLN A 120 -2.60 5.53 -14.55
N ASN A 121 -1.37 5.26 -14.99
CA ASN A 121 -1.06 4.93 -16.39
C ASN A 121 -1.74 3.64 -16.83
N ALA A 122 -1.75 2.60 -15.98
CA ALA A 122 -2.44 1.34 -16.24
C ALA A 122 -3.96 1.50 -16.37
N CYS A 123 -4.51 2.54 -15.71
CA CYS A 123 -5.93 2.87 -15.69
C CYS A 123 -6.35 3.98 -16.66
N SER A 124 -5.40 4.52 -17.45
CA SER A 124 -5.64 5.53 -18.48
C SER A 124 -5.88 4.92 -19.86
#